data_AF-A0A1B7U827-F1
#
_entry.id   AF-A0A1B7U827-F1
#
_cell.length_a   1.000
_cell.length_b   1.000
_cell.length_c   1.000
_cell.angle_alpha   90.00
_cell.angle_beta   90.00
_cell.angle_gamma   90.00
#
_symmetry.space_group_name_H-M   'P 1'
#
loop_
_entity.id
_entity.type
_entity.pdbx_description
1 polymer ?
#
loop_
_entity_poly.entity_id
_entity_poly.type
_entity_poly.pdbx_seq_one_letter_code
_entity_poly.pdbx_strand_id
1 'polypeptide(L)'
;MLVLAIAGVSVWLYLRPSPNSDCTTVNDMLKYSRSESARMRDLIPTSIDDPQKLVDAYQTRETRLRQYADQIHDPGLREKAYALVNLDDKMLAVWHQTIPGQSQNGSDDSSAASQNFQRAYTDYAAQSQKAGQALQAACPA
;
A
#
# COMPACT_ATOMS: atom_id res chain seq x y z
N MET A 1 -23.83 -25.86 -47.56
CA MET A 1 -22.85 -24.77 -47.34
C MET A 1 -23.05 -24.26 -45.92
N LEU A 2 -22.08 -24.45 -45.03
CA LEU A 2 -22.17 -24.01 -43.64
C LEU A 2 -20.77 -23.62 -43.18
N VAL A 3 -20.31 -22.48 -43.69
CA VAL A 3 -19.09 -21.81 -43.25
C VAL A 3 -19.59 -20.52 -42.63
N LEU A 4 -19.45 -20.35 -41.31
CA LEU A 4 -19.44 -19.07 -40.56
C LEU A 4 -19.71 -19.33 -39.06
N ALA A 5 -18.73 -19.88 -38.34
CA ALA A 5 -18.80 -19.93 -36.86
C ALA A 5 -17.41 -19.89 -36.18
N ILE A 6 -16.36 -19.49 -36.89
CA ILE A 6 -14.98 -19.46 -36.34
C ILE A 6 -14.45 -18.03 -36.17
N ALA A 7 -15.09 -17.02 -36.77
CA ALA A 7 -14.59 -15.65 -36.76
C ALA A 7 -14.88 -14.85 -35.47
N GLY A 8 -15.69 -15.38 -34.54
CA GLY A 8 -16.09 -14.64 -33.33
C GLY A 8 -15.13 -14.75 -32.15
N VAL A 9 -14.40 -15.86 -32.03
CA VAL A 9 -13.51 -16.12 -30.87
C VAL A 9 -12.19 -15.35 -31.00
N SER A 10 -11.73 -15.12 -32.24
CA SER A 10 -10.46 -14.46 -32.50
C SER A 10 -10.44 -12.99 -32.05
N VAL A 11 -11.56 -12.27 -32.18
CA VAL A 11 -11.64 -10.85 -31.84
C VAL A 11 -11.60 -10.62 -30.31
N TRP A 12 -12.12 -11.57 -29.52
CA TRP A 12 -12.12 -11.47 -28.05
C TRP A 12 -10.71 -11.53 -27.45
N LEU A 13 -9.76 -12.21 -28.10
CA LEU A 13 -8.36 -12.24 -27.67
C LEU A 13 -7.60 -10.94 -27.98
N TYR A 14 -8.00 -10.18 -29.01
CA TYR A 14 -7.41 -8.88 -29.35
C TYR A 14 -7.96 -7.71 -28.53
N LEU A 15 -9.09 -7.90 -27.83
CA LEU A 15 -9.67 -6.91 -26.91
C LEU A 15 -9.10 -6.99 -25.49
N ARG A 16 -8.15 -7.89 -25.22
CA ARG A 16 -7.39 -7.82 -23.97
C ARG A 16 -6.56 -6.53 -24.01
N PRO A 17 -6.74 -5.62 -23.04
CA PRO A 17 -5.84 -4.50 -22.87
C PRO A 17 -4.41 -5.04 -22.83
N SER A 18 -3.51 -4.48 -23.64
CA SER A 18 -2.10 -4.78 -23.49
C SER A 18 -1.72 -4.59 -22.02
N PRO A 19 -1.01 -5.54 -21.40
CA PRO A 19 -0.55 -5.36 -20.04
C PRO A 19 0.21 -4.04 -19.95
N ASN A 20 -0.15 -3.22 -18.95
CA ASN A 20 0.60 -2.01 -18.65
C ASN A 20 2.08 -2.38 -18.50
N SER A 21 2.98 -1.51 -18.97
CA SER A 21 4.39 -1.73 -18.72
C SER A 21 4.63 -1.77 -17.20
N ASP A 22 5.60 -2.56 -16.74
CA ASP A 22 5.93 -2.64 -15.32
C ASP A 22 6.21 -1.25 -14.73
N CYS A 23 6.83 -0.36 -15.49
CA CYS A 23 7.07 1.02 -15.06
C CYS A 23 5.82 1.89 -15.03
N THR A 24 4.81 1.65 -15.87
CA THR A 24 3.49 2.27 -15.73
C THR A 24 2.84 1.84 -14.41
N THR A 25 2.83 0.54 -14.13
CA THR A 25 2.30 -0.03 -12.89
C THR A 25 3.03 0.53 -11.65
N VAL A 26 4.35 0.64 -11.70
CA VAL A 26 5.18 1.25 -10.65
C VAL A 26 4.81 2.73 -10.43
N ASN A 27 4.67 3.50 -11.50
CA ASN A 27 4.32 4.92 -11.39
C ASN A 27 2.93 5.11 -10.77
N ASP A 28 1.96 4.29 -11.17
CA ASP A 28 0.61 4.28 -10.57
C ASP A 28 0.65 3.88 -9.09
N MET A 29 1.44 2.86 -8.74
CA MET A 29 1.67 2.44 -7.35
C MET A 29 2.26 3.58 -6.51
N LEU A 30 3.27 4.28 -7.01
CA LEU A 30 3.93 5.38 -6.31
C LEU A 30 3.03 6.61 -6.18
N LYS A 31 2.18 6.88 -7.18
CA LYS A 31 1.17 7.93 -7.12
C LYS A 31 0.13 7.62 -6.04
N TYR A 32 -0.39 6.40 -6.02
CA TYR A 32 -1.33 5.92 -5.00
C TYR A 32 -0.71 5.94 -3.60
N SER A 33 0.51 5.42 -3.45
CA SER A 33 1.22 5.41 -2.17
C SER A 33 1.39 6.82 -1.58
N ARG A 34 1.72 7.81 -2.43
CA ARG A 34 1.84 9.22 -2.03
C ARG A 34 0.50 9.84 -1.63
N SER A 35 -0.57 9.60 -2.38
CA SER A 35 -1.90 10.14 -2.03
C SER A 35 -2.40 9.55 -0.71
N GLU A 36 -2.26 8.24 -0.54
CA GLU A 36 -2.68 7.60 0.71
C GLU A 36 -1.81 8.06 1.87
N SER A 37 -0.49 8.19 1.71
CA SER A 37 0.40 8.72 2.77
C SER A 37 -0.02 10.09 3.29
N ALA A 38 -0.60 10.95 2.45
CA ALA A 38 -1.21 12.20 2.89
C ALA A 38 -2.50 11.92 3.69
N ARG A 39 -3.40 11.11 3.15
CA ARG A 39 -4.66 10.73 3.81
C ARG A 39 -4.46 10.10 5.20
N MET A 40 -3.52 9.16 5.38
CA MET A 40 -3.25 8.56 6.70
C MET A 40 -2.73 9.59 7.71
N ARG A 41 -1.89 10.53 7.27
CA ARG A 41 -1.39 11.59 8.14
C ARG A 41 -2.52 12.43 8.71
N ASP A 42 -3.55 12.70 7.91
CA ASP A 42 -4.73 13.45 8.31
C ASP A 42 -5.70 12.62 9.18
N LEU A 43 -5.68 11.29 9.02
CA LEU A 43 -6.47 10.37 9.83
C LEU A 43 -5.89 10.13 11.23
N ILE A 44 -4.56 10.13 11.40
CA ILE A 44 -3.90 9.83 12.69
C ILE A 44 -4.45 10.68 13.86
N PRO A 45 -4.59 12.02 13.76
CA PRO A 45 -5.10 12.82 14.86
C PRO A 45 -6.58 12.57 15.20
N THR A 46 -7.37 12.12 14.22
CA THR A 46 -8.83 11.96 14.33
C THR A 46 -9.25 10.52 14.65
N SER A 47 -8.31 9.57 14.62
CA SER A 47 -8.57 8.14 14.87
C SER A 47 -8.42 7.75 16.34
N ILE A 48 -8.27 8.72 17.26
CA ILE A 48 -8.24 8.47 18.71
C ILE A 48 -9.58 7.87 19.17
N ASP A 49 -10.70 8.37 18.65
CA ASP A 49 -12.04 7.93 19.04
C ASP A 49 -12.49 6.66 18.30
N ASP A 50 -11.83 6.32 17.19
CA ASP A 50 -12.10 5.13 16.40
C ASP A 50 -10.82 4.61 15.72
N PRO A 51 -9.98 3.87 16.46
CA PRO A 51 -8.73 3.38 15.91
C PRO A 51 -8.92 2.33 14.82
N GLN A 52 -10.10 1.71 14.73
CA GLN A 52 -10.42 0.74 13.69
C GLN A 52 -10.43 1.38 12.30
N LYS A 53 -10.88 2.64 12.18
CA LYS A 53 -10.80 3.39 10.91
C LYS A 53 -9.39 3.47 10.35
N LEU A 54 -8.40 3.57 11.22
CA LEU A 54 -7.00 3.68 10.81
C LEU A 54 -6.45 2.32 10.38
N VAL A 55 -6.79 1.26 11.12
CA VAL A 55 -6.50 -0.13 10.72
C VAL A 55 -7.09 -0.42 9.34
N ASP A 56 -8.37 -0.12 9.13
CA ASP A 56 -9.06 -0.36 7.87
C ASP A 56 -8.42 0.42 6.71
N ALA A 57 -7.97 1.67 6.97
CA ALA A 57 -7.27 2.48 5.98
C ALA A 57 -5.92 1.86 5.58
N TYR A 58 -5.12 1.40 6.54
CA TYR A 58 -3.86 0.73 6.26
C TYR A 58 -4.06 -0.62 5.56
N GLN A 59 -5.07 -1.42 5.96
CA GLN A 59 -5.40 -2.68 5.27
C GLN A 59 -5.82 -2.46 3.82
N THR A 60 -6.66 -1.43 3.58
CA THR A 60 -7.09 -1.05 2.23
C THR A 60 -5.90 -0.67 1.36
N ARG A 61 -4.99 0.13 1.92
CA ARG A 61 -3.77 0.55 1.22
C ARG A 61 -2.85 -0.62 0.91
N GLU A 62 -2.58 -1.46 1.91
CA GLU A 62 -1.73 -2.64 1.78
C GLU A 62 -2.25 -3.55 0.64
N THR A 63 -3.55 -3.84 0.65
CA THR A 63 -4.22 -4.64 -0.39
C THR A 63 -4.02 -4.02 -1.77
N ARG A 64 -4.19 -2.70 -1.89
CA ARG A 64 -4.06 -2.01 -3.17
C ARG A 64 -2.61 -1.93 -3.65
N LEU A 65 -1.65 -1.74 -2.76
CA LEU A 65 -0.22 -1.79 -3.10
C LEU A 65 0.22 -3.19 -3.53
N ARG A 66 -0.30 -4.23 -2.86
CA ARG A 66 -0.06 -5.63 -3.24
C ARG A 66 -0.60 -5.92 -4.64
N GLN A 67 -1.81 -5.44 -4.96
CA GLN A 67 -2.37 -5.54 -6.32
C GLN A 67 -1.46 -4.92 -7.38
N TYR A 68 -0.83 -3.77 -7.10
CA TYR A 68 0.14 -3.20 -8.02
C TYR A 68 1.41 -4.05 -8.13
N ALA A 69 1.95 -4.52 -7.00
CA ALA A 69 3.14 -5.36 -7.00
C ALA A 69 2.94 -6.68 -7.77
N ASP A 70 1.74 -7.28 -7.67
CA ASP A 70 1.37 -8.51 -8.38
C ASP A 70 1.23 -8.32 -9.90
N GLN A 71 1.02 -7.10 -10.36
CA GLN A 71 0.94 -6.76 -11.79
C GLN A 71 2.32 -6.53 -12.42
N ILE A 72 3.40 -6.50 -11.63
CA ILE A 72 4.77 -6.31 -12.12
C ILE A 72 5.37 -7.66 -12.50
N HIS A 73 5.85 -7.77 -13.74
CA HIS A 73 6.41 -9.01 -14.29
C HIS A 73 7.90 -9.14 -13.97
N ASP A 74 8.65 -8.05 -14.02
CA ASP A 74 10.07 -8.03 -13.67
C ASP A 74 10.25 -8.38 -12.18
N PRO A 75 10.97 -9.46 -11.87
CA PRO A 75 11.10 -9.92 -10.49
C PRO A 75 11.85 -8.92 -9.59
N GLY A 76 12.81 -8.18 -10.14
CA GLY A 76 13.60 -7.21 -9.37
C GLY A 76 12.84 -5.92 -9.04
N LEU A 77 11.92 -5.49 -9.91
CA LEU A 77 10.97 -4.41 -9.68
C LEU A 77 9.86 -4.87 -8.72
N ARG A 78 9.33 -6.07 -8.92
CA ARG A 78 8.31 -6.64 -8.05
C ARG A 78 8.80 -6.77 -6.61
N GLU A 79 10.03 -7.23 -6.40
CA GLU A 79 10.64 -7.28 -5.06
C GLU A 79 10.70 -5.89 -4.40
N LYS A 80 11.10 -4.86 -5.16
CA LYS A 80 11.15 -3.47 -4.66
C LYS A 80 9.75 -2.92 -4.38
N ALA A 81 8.75 -3.28 -5.16
CA ALA A 81 7.35 -2.94 -4.90
C ALA A 81 6.85 -3.60 -3.61
N TYR A 82 7.15 -4.88 -3.42
CA TYR A 82 6.84 -5.58 -2.17
C TYR A 82 7.54 -5.01 -0.94
N ALA A 83 8.70 -4.36 -1.10
CA ALA A 83 9.33 -3.64 0.00
C ALA A 83 8.44 -2.48 0.52
N LEU A 84 7.65 -1.81 -0.33
CA LEU A 84 6.63 -0.86 0.14
C LEU A 84 5.46 -1.55 0.82
N VAL A 85 4.94 -2.64 0.25
CA VAL A 85 3.81 -3.40 0.82
C VAL A 85 4.14 -3.87 2.25
N ASN A 86 5.34 -4.41 2.44
CA ASN A 86 5.79 -4.93 3.73
C ASN A 86 5.96 -3.85 4.80
N LEU A 87 6.09 -2.57 4.43
CA LEU A 87 6.11 -1.48 5.40
C LEU A 87 4.71 -1.20 5.97
N ASP A 88 3.67 -1.31 5.14
CA ASP A 88 2.29 -1.13 5.59
C ASP A 88 1.86 -2.28 6.51
N ASP A 89 2.26 -3.51 6.20
CA ASP A 89 2.04 -4.68 7.08
C ASP A 89 2.71 -4.51 8.46
N LYS A 90 3.96 -4.06 8.49
CA LYS A 90 4.66 -3.74 9.76
C LYS A 90 3.95 -2.66 10.54
N MET A 91 3.45 -1.62 9.86
CA MET A 91 2.74 -0.53 10.52
C MET A 91 1.39 -0.99 11.08
N LEU A 92 0.67 -1.86 10.37
CA LEU A 92 -0.55 -2.52 10.85
C LEU A 92 -0.29 -3.33 12.13
N ALA A 93 0.81 -4.08 12.18
CA ALA A 93 1.19 -4.82 13.38
C ALA A 93 1.44 -3.89 14.58
N VAL A 94 2.10 -2.75 14.36
CA VAL A 94 2.29 -1.73 15.41
C VAL A 94 0.93 -1.16 15.86
N TRP A 95 0.03 -0.84 14.94
CA TRP A 95 -1.31 -0.35 15.26
C TRP A 95 -2.13 -1.35 16.08
N HIS A 96 -2.13 -2.63 15.70
CA HIS A 96 -2.83 -3.65 16.47
C HIS A 96 -2.28 -3.81 17.90
N GLN A 97 -1.02 -3.43 18.16
CA GLN A 97 -0.45 -3.47 19.50
C GLN A 97 -0.80 -2.23 20.33
N THR A 98 -0.98 -1.07 19.71
CA THR A 98 -1.31 0.18 20.41
C THR A 98 -2.80 0.40 20.64
N ILE A 99 -3.68 -0.14 19.79
CA ILE A 99 -5.15 0.03 19.88
C ILE A 99 -5.79 -0.64 21.11
N PRO A 100 -5.40 -1.86 21.53
CA PRO A 100 -5.94 -2.47 22.75
C PRO A 100 -5.56 -1.74 24.04
N GLY A 101 -4.53 -0.89 24.01
CA GLY A 101 -3.97 -0.20 25.19
C GLY A 101 -4.70 1.08 25.59
N GLN A 102 -5.70 1.55 24.84
CA GLN A 102 -6.39 2.82 25.14
C GLN A 102 -7.59 2.70 26.10
N SER A 103 -8.00 1.49 26.50
CA SER A 103 -9.08 1.32 27.47
C SER A 103 -8.55 0.91 28.86
N GLN A 104 -8.71 1.86 29.79
CA GLN A 104 -8.87 1.68 31.25
C GLN A 104 -7.61 1.33 32.06
N ASN A 105 -6.74 2.31 32.33
CA ASN A 105 -6.36 2.77 33.69
C ASN A 105 -5.06 3.58 33.68
N GLY A 106 -5.11 4.82 34.19
CA GLY A 106 -3.96 5.52 34.78
C GLY A 106 -2.90 6.09 33.82
N SER A 107 -3.07 7.37 33.48
CA SER A 107 -2.11 8.46 33.23
C SER A 107 -0.64 8.27 32.75
N ASP A 108 0.01 7.11 32.86
CA ASP A 108 1.44 6.95 32.49
C ASP A 108 1.65 6.10 31.22
N ASP A 109 0.91 5.00 31.04
CA ASP A 109 1.10 4.07 29.90
C ASP A 109 0.63 4.64 28.56
N SER A 110 -0.41 5.49 28.57
CA SER A 110 -0.93 6.15 27.37
C SER A 110 0.11 7.07 26.72
N SER A 111 1.01 7.67 27.51
CA SER A 111 2.03 8.59 27.02
C SER A 111 3.19 7.85 26.32
N ALA A 112 3.62 6.71 26.89
CA ALA A 112 4.65 5.86 26.31
C ALA A 112 4.18 5.15 25.03
N ALA A 113 2.94 4.65 25.01
CA ALA A 113 2.32 4.08 23.83
C ALA A 113 2.22 5.09 22.68
N SER A 114 1.83 6.33 22.99
CA SER A 114 1.75 7.43 22.01
C SER A 114 3.13 7.82 21.45
N GLN A 115 4.17 7.87 22.29
CA GLN A 115 5.53 8.15 21.85
C GLN A 115 6.13 7.01 20.99
N ASN A 116 5.90 5.75 21.38
CA ASN A 116 6.33 4.59 20.61
C ASN A 116 5.63 4.55 19.24
N PHE A 117 4.35 4.88 19.21
CA PHE A 117 3.60 5.05 17.97
C PHE A 117 4.21 6.12 17.07
N GLN A 118 4.46 7.32 17.61
CA GLN A 118 5.00 8.43 16.84
C GLN A 118 6.39 8.11 16.25
N ARG A 119 7.23 7.39 17.02
CA ARG A 119 8.52 6.89 16.53
C ARG A 119 8.34 5.88 15.40
N ALA A 120 7.49 4.87 15.60
CA ALA A 120 7.21 3.86 14.58
C ALA A 120 6.66 4.47 13.28
N TYR A 121 5.76 5.44 13.38
CA TYR A 121 5.24 6.16 12.23
C TYR A 121 6.32 6.99 11.52
N THR A 122 7.21 7.65 12.26
CA THR A 122 8.32 8.42 11.67
C THR A 122 9.28 7.50 10.91
N ASP A 123 9.65 6.38 11.51
CA ASP A 123 10.52 5.37 10.88
C ASP A 123 9.85 4.77 9.64
N TYR A 124 8.55 4.46 9.75
CA TYR A 124 7.72 3.99 8.65
C TYR A 124 7.70 4.99 7.48
N ALA A 125 7.47 6.28 7.75
CA ALA A 125 7.40 7.31 6.71
C ALA A 125 8.75 7.46 5.99
N ALA A 126 9.86 7.48 6.74
CA ALA A 126 11.20 7.54 6.18
C ALA A 126 11.54 6.31 5.32
N GLN A 127 11.21 5.10 5.80
CA GLN A 127 11.43 3.87 5.05
C GLN A 127 10.56 3.81 3.78
N SER A 128 9.31 4.25 3.87
CA SER A 128 8.39 4.29 2.72
C SER A 128 8.87 5.26 1.65
N GLN A 129 9.39 6.42 2.05
CA GLN A 129 10.00 7.38 1.13
C GLN A 129 11.23 6.78 0.44
N LYS A 130 12.13 6.15 1.21
CA LYS A 130 13.34 5.53 0.65
C LYS A 130 13.02 4.38 -0.31
N ALA A 131 12.08 3.50 0.06
CA ALA A 131 11.62 2.42 -0.79
C ALA A 131 10.96 2.96 -2.07
N GLY A 132 10.13 4.00 -1.94
CA GLY A 132 9.50 4.67 -3.09
C GLY A 132 10.51 5.30 -4.05
N GLN A 133 11.55 5.94 -3.53
CA GLN A 133 12.64 6.49 -4.35
C GLN A 133 13.45 5.40 -5.06
N ALA A 134 13.76 4.30 -4.37
CA ALA A 134 14.46 3.17 -4.97
C ALA A 134 13.63 2.51 -6.09
N LEU A 135 12.33 2.39 -5.90
CA LEU A 135 11.41 1.88 -6.90
C LEU A 135 11.28 2.84 -8.10
N GLN A 136 11.19 4.15 -7.85
CA GLN A 136 11.16 5.18 -8.91
C GLN A 136 12.47 5.18 -9.72
N ALA A 137 13.62 5.05 -9.07
CA ALA A 137 14.91 5.06 -9.75
C ALA A 137 15.08 3.86 -10.71
N ALA A 138 14.40 2.75 -10.42
CA ALA A 138 14.38 1.58 -11.30
C ALA A 138 13.42 1.73 -12.50
N CYS A 139 12.57 2.76 -12.48
CA CYS A 139 11.63 3.11 -13.54
C CYS A 139 11.69 4.61 -13.85
N PRO A 140 12.73 5.06 -14.58
CA PRO A 140 12.80 6.44 -15.04
C PRO A 140 11.59 6.78 -15.90
N ALA A 141 11.06 7.99 -15.73
CA ALA A 141 9.89 8.50 -16.44
C ALA A 141 10.13 8.65 -17.95
#